data_AF-A0AAN1KFC8-F1
#
_entry.id   AF-A0AAN1KFC8-F1
#
_cell.length_a   1.000
_cell.length_b   1.000
_cell.length_c   1.000
_cell.angle_alpha   90.00
_cell.angle_beta   90.00
_cell.angle_gamma   90.00
#
_symmetry.space_group_name_H-M   'P 1'
#
loop_
_entity.id
_entity.type
_entity.pdbx_description
1 polymer ?
#
loop_
_entity_poly.entity_id
_entity_poly.type
_entity_poly.pdbx_seq_one_letter_code
_entity_poly.pdbx_strand_id
1 'polypeptide(L)'
;MYRNVIRQQNLLTHAFLKIYVVCAVITLIISLIGGNSLNQELMSPENLIVIIFPRYLIFCGLIPTYLLVLLATIQTRSQDVLIYQSRKVVVLQALYRLCLITIIMAGIWTVGTLLIMTVSHHFYFLAAIWLTILVRAVYLWTACFLLGMIAITLTFATKSKLIAFLISFSISALSFYLATATMPSLFFDFTSADTNFVLLGKETIMLGATLLFVAVMAQIIGRRDL
;
A
#
# COMPACT_ATOMS: atom_id res chain seq x y z
N MET A 1 -6.08 12.55 -24.42
CA MET A 1 -5.40 11.31 -23.99
C MET A 1 -5.76 10.94 -22.54
N TYR A 2 -5.30 11.68 -21.52
CA TYR A 2 -5.55 11.37 -20.10
C TYR A 2 -7.02 11.12 -19.73
N ARG A 3 -7.94 12.01 -20.12
CA ARG A 3 -9.39 11.87 -19.85
C ARG A 3 -9.99 10.56 -20.37
N ASN A 4 -9.58 10.13 -21.56
CA ASN A 4 -10.12 8.91 -22.17
C ASN A 4 -9.51 7.67 -21.52
N VAL A 5 -8.22 7.70 -21.15
CA VAL A 5 -7.58 6.62 -20.37
C VAL A 5 -8.27 6.46 -19.03
N ILE A 6 -8.58 7.56 -18.32
CA ILE A 6 -9.33 7.52 -17.05
C ILE A 6 -10.73 6.93 -17.26
N ARG A 7 -11.44 7.33 -18.32
CA ARG A 7 -12.77 6.78 -18.64
C ARG A 7 -12.71 5.27 -18.92
N GLN A 8 -11.72 4.80 -19.68
CA GLN A 8 -11.54 3.37 -19.94
C GLN A 8 -11.15 2.60 -18.68
N GLN A 9 -10.28 3.18 -17.84
CA GLN A 9 -9.94 2.57 -16.57
C GLN A 9 -11.14 2.50 -15.62
N ASN A 10 -12.02 3.50 -15.58
CA ASN A 10 -13.26 3.44 -14.82
C ASN A 10 -14.15 2.27 -15.26
N LEU A 11 -14.30 2.04 -16.57
CA LEU A 11 -15.06 0.89 -17.08
C LEU A 11 -14.46 -0.45 -16.63
N LEU A 12 -13.13 -0.57 -16.68
CA LEU A 12 -12.39 -1.73 -16.16
C LEU A 12 -12.53 -1.87 -14.63
N THR A 13 -12.63 -0.75 -13.90
CA THR A 13 -12.85 -0.76 -12.44
C THR A 13 -14.17 -1.42 -12.09
N HIS A 14 -15.23 -1.18 -12.86
CA HIS A 14 -16.51 -1.88 -12.68
C HIS A 14 -16.38 -3.39 -12.91
N ALA A 15 -15.57 -3.83 -13.87
CA ALA A 15 -15.33 -5.26 -14.10
C ALA A 15 -14.62 -5.95 -12.92
N PHE A 16 -13.75 -5.22 -12.20
CA PHE A 16 -13.04 -5.72 -11.02
C PHE A 16 -13.68 -5.31 -9.69
N LEU A 17 -14.90 -4.78 -9.69
CA LEU A 17 -15.56 -4.27 -8.49
C LEU A 17 -15.64 -5.31 -7.38
N LYS A 18 -15.94 -6.57 -7.72
CA LYS A 18 -15.95 -7.69 -6.75
C LYS A 18 -14.60 -7.86 -6.04
N ILE A 19 -13.48 -7.73 -6.76
CA ILE A 19 -12.14 -7.83 -6.19
C ILE A 19 -11.88 -6.66 -5.23
N TYR A 20 -12.27 -5.44 -5.63
CA TYR A 20 -12.14 -4.27 -4.75
C TYR A 20 -13.00 -4.37 -3.49
N VAL A 21 -14.22 -4.92 -3.59
CA VAL A 21 -15.07 -5.16 -2.41
C VAL A 21 -14.47 -6.22 -1.49
N VAL A 22 -13.93 -7.32 -2.03
CA VAL A 22 -13.26 -8.34 -1.20
C VAL A 22 -12.03 -7.75 -0.52
N CYS A 23 -11.23 -6.97 -1.25
CA CYS A 23 -10.08 -6.24 -0.71
C CYS A 23 -10.49 -5.30 0.42
N ALA A 24 -11.57 -4.55 0.21
CA ALA A 24 -12.17 -3.66 1.18
C ALA A 24 -12.56 -4.40 2.47
N VAL A 25 -13.31 -5.50 2.34
CA VAL A 25 -13.76 -6.30 3.49
C VAL A 25 -12.58 -6.88 4.25
N ILE A 26 -11.57 -7.44 3.57
CA ILE A 26 -10.37 -7.97 4.22
C ILE A 26 -9.62 -6.87 4.97
N THR A 27 -9.43 -5.69 4.35
CA THR A 27 -8.76 -4.55 4.98
C THR A 27 -9.51 -4.09 6.23
N LEU A 28 -10.85 -4.03 6.16
CA LEU A 28 -11.69 -3.69 7.29
C LEU A 28 -11.53 -4.72 8.42
N ILE A 29 -11.63 -6.02 8.12
CA ILE A 29 -11.45 -7.09 9.11
C ILE A 29 -10.08 -6.98 9.79
N ILE A 30 -9.01 -6.79 9.03
CA ILE A 30 -7.65 -6.64 9.59
C ILE A 30 -7.58 -5.44 10.53
N SER A 31 -8.15 -4.29 10.12
CA SER A 31 -8.17 -3.11 10.96
C SER A 31 -8.92 -3.37 12.27
N LEU A 32 -10.09 -4.04 12.22
CA LEU A 32 -10.92 -4.35 13.38
C LEU A 32 -10.29 -5.37 14.35
N ILE A 33 -9.61 -6.39 13.83
CA ILE A 33 -8.93 -7.41 14.66
C ILE A 33 -7.85 -6.77 15.53
N GLY A 34 -7.18 -5.72 15.06
CA GLY A 34 -6.24 -4.94 15.87
C GLY A 34 -6.86 -4.42 17.17
N GLY A 35 -8.16 -4.13 17.18
CA GLY A 35 -8.91 -3.68 18.35
C GLY A 35 -9.36 -4.78 19.31
N ASN A 36 -9.37 -6.06 18.92
CA ASN A 36 -9.83 -7.14 19.80
C ASN A 36 -8.82 -7.55 20.89
N SER A 37 -7.59 -7.04 20.85
CA SER A 37 -6.56 -7.25 21.88
C SER A 37 -6.67 -6.28 23.07
N LEU A 38 -7.77 -5.54 23.18
CA LEU A 38 -8.04 -4.57 24.24
C LEU A 38 -8.28 -5.24 25.60
N ASN A 39 -7.24 -5.27 26.45
CA ASN A 39 -7.44 -5.21 27.90
C ASN A 39 -7.50 -3.73 28.31
N GLN A 40 -8.70 -3.26 28.69
CA GLN A 40 -9.00 -1.84 28.94
C GLN A 40 -8.16 -1.23 30.09
N GLU A 41 -7.56 -2.05 30.96
CA GLU A 41 -6.94 -1.61 32.21
C GLU A 41 -5.51 -1.03 32.10
N LEU A 42 -4.85 -1.11 30.93
CA LEU A 42 -3.44 -0.68 30.74
C LEU A 42 -3.23 0.24 29.52
N MET A 43 -4.26 0.99 29.14
CA MET A 43 -4.24 1.74 27.88
C MET A 43 -3.39 3.03 27.98
N SER A 44 -2.29 3.07 27.22
CA SER A 44 -1.42 4.23 27.05
C SER A 44 -1.44 4.73 25.59
N PRO A 45 -1.06 5.99 25.32
CA PRO A 45 -0.97 6.50 23.94
C PRO A 45 -0.04 5.67 23.04
N GLU A 46 1.03 5.13 23.60
CA GLU A 46 2.00 4.27 22.90
C GLU A 46 1.39 2.91 22.54
N ASN A 47 0.61 2.31 23.45
CA ASN A 47 -0.10 1.06 23.20
C ASN A 47 -1.16 1.23 22.10
N LEU A 48 -1.81 2.40 22.03
CA LEU A 48 -2.77 2.71 20.97
C LEU A 48 -2.12 2.71 19.58
N ILE A 49 -0.88 3.17 19.44
CA ILE A 49 -0.14 3.14 18.18
C ILE A 49 0.12 1.70 17.73
N VAL A 50 0.53 0.82 18.65
CA VAL A 50 0.78 -0.60 18.34
C VAL A 50 -0.50 -1.32 17.91
N ILE A 51 -1.63 -0.94 18.52
CA ILE A 51 -2.96 -1.47 18.19
C ILE A 51 -3.46 -0.98 16.82
N ILE A 52 -3.25 0.30 16.50
CA ILE A 52 -3.62 0.87 15.20
C ILE A 52 -2.72 0.35 14.08
N PHE A 53 -1.45 0.06 14.37
CA PHE A 53 -0.47 -0.41 13.40
C PHE A 53 0.14 -1.79 13.77
N PRO A 54 -0.67 -2.85 13.81
CA PRO A 54 -0.21 -4.17 14.21
C PRO A 54 0.71 -4.78 13.13
N ARG A 55 2.04 -4.77 13.37
CA ARG A 55 3.05 -5.17 12.37
C ARG A 55 2.78 -6.55 11.74
N TYR A 56 2.41 -7.54 12.56
CA TYR A 56 2.14 -8.91 12.10
C TYR A 56 0.90 -9.01 11.20
N LEU A 57 -0.18 -8.31 11.56
CA LEU A 57 -1.41 -8.27 10.77
C LEU A 57 -1.21 -7.52 9.44
N ILE A 58 -0.39 -6.47 9.48
CA ILE A 58 0.00 -5.73 8.28
C ILE A 58 0.83 -6.63 7.35
N PHE A 59 1.83 -7.34 7.89
CA PHE A 59 2.69 -8.23 7.11
C PHE A 59 1.94 -9.45 6.55
N CYS A 60 1.23 -10.20 7.39
CA CYS A 60 0.58 -11.46 6.99
C CYS A 60 -0.76 -11.26 6.28
N GLY A 61 -1.43 -10.12 6.49
CA GLY A 61 -2.77 -9.86 5.97
C GLY A 61 -2.78 -8.74 4.93
N LEU A 62 -2.41 -7.52 5.34
CA LEU A 62 -2.63 -6.32 4.53
C LEU A 62 -1.77 -6.31 3.27
N ILE A 63 -0.46 -6.53 3.42
CA ILE A 63 0.50 -6.53 2.30
C ILE A 63 0.18 -7.61 1.25
N PRO A 64 -0.02 -8.89 1.60
CA PRO A 64 -0.32 -9.90 0.59
C PRO A 64 -1.68 -9.63 -0.07
N THR A 65 -2.68 -9.15 0.67
CA THR A 65 -3.97 -8.74 0.08
C THR A 65 -3.78 -7.61 -0.93
N TYR A 66 -3.01 -6.58 -0.57
CA TYR A 66 -2.67 -5.45 -1.43
C TYR A 66 -1.98 -5.93 -2.73
N LEU A 67 -0.94 -6.74 -2.61
CA LEU A 67 -0.17 -7.25 -3.75
C LEU A 67 -1.02 -8.14 -4.66
N LEU A 68 -1.83 -9.05 -4.10
CA LEU A 68 -2.70 -9.93 -4.87
C LEU A 68 -3.73 -9.12 -5.67
N VAL A 69 -4.38 -8.13 -5.05
CA VAL A 69 -5.38 -7.28 -5.71
C VAL A 69 -4.72 -6.42 -6.79
N LEU A 70 -3.54 -5.85 -6.52
CA LEU A 70 -2.78 -5.08 -7.50
C LEU A 70 -2.43 -5.91 -8.72
N LEU A 71 -1.87 -7.11 -8.50
CA LEU A 71 -1.46 -7.99 -9.58
C LEU A 71 -2.66 -8.62 -10.32
N ALA A 72 -3.78 -8.88 -9.65
CA ALA A 72 -4.99 -9.37 -10.30
C ALA A 72 -5.58 -8.31 -11.23
N THR A 73 -5.65 -7.06 -10.77
CA THR A 73 -6.29 -5.95 -11.50
C THR A 73 -5.39 -5.28 -12.52
N ILE A 74 -4.07 -5.50 -12.48
CA ILE A 74 -3.18 -5.00 -13.52
C ILE A 74 -3.35 -5.84 -14.79
N GLN A 75 -3.96 -5.22 -15.79
CA GLN A 75 -4.13 -5.78 -17.12
C GLN A 75 -3.73 -4.73 -18.15
N THR A 76 -2.71 -5.05 -18.94
CA THR A 76 -2.30 -4.21 -20.06
C THR A 76 -3.01 -4.67 -21.31
N ARG A 77 -3.83 -3.80 -21.90
CA ARG A 77 -4.44 -4.07 -23.21
C ARG A 77 -3.52 -3.53 -24.30
N SER A 78 -3.01 -4.41 -25.16
CA SER A 78 -2.23 -4.04 -26.35
C SER A 78 -3.02 -3.12 -27.29
N GLN A 79 -4.34 -3.27 -27.34
CA GLN A 79 -5.25 -2.43 -28.13
C GLN A 79 -5.17 -0.94 -27.74
N ASP A 80 -4.97 -0.61 -26.47
CA ASP A 80 -4.86 0.80 -26.03
C ASP A 80 -3.55 1.44 -26.51
N VAL A 81 -2.48 0.65 -26.67
CA VAL A 81 -1.21 1.12 -27.23
C VAL A 81 -1.37 1.45 -28.72
N LEU A 82 -2.14 0.64 -29.45
CA LEU A 82 -2.40 0.82 -30.88
C LEU A 82 -3.30 2.04 -31.14
N ILE A 83 -4.35 2.24 -30.33
CA ILE A 83 -5.30 3.36 -30.49
C ILE A 83 -4.64 4.71 -30.20
N TYR A 84 -3.79 4.79 -29.17
CA TYR A 84 -3.15 6.05 -28.77
C TYR A 84 -1.74 6.23 -29.31
N GLN A 85 -1.21 5.26 -30.07
CA GLN A 85 0.15 5.24 -30.63
C GLN A 85 1.26 5.57 -29.62
N SER A 86 1.00 5.36 -28.32
CA SER A 86 1.91 5.77 -27.25
C SER A 86 1.90 4.78 -26.10
N ARG A 87 3.10 4.33 -25.74
CA ARG A 87 3.34 3.41 -24.62
C ARG A 87 3.21 4.08 -23.25
N LYS A 88 3.20 5.42 -23.21
CA LYS A 88 2.95 6.21 -21.99
C LYS A 88 1.56 5.94 -21.41
N VAL A 89 0.61 5.47 -22.22
CA VAL A 89 -0.71 5.03 -21.73
C VAL A 89 -0.57 3.90 -20.71
N VAL A 90 0.31 2.93 -20.96
CA VAL A 90 0.46 1.75 -20.10
C VAL A 90 1.01 2.14 -18.72
N VAL A 91 1.99 3.04 -18.69
CA VAL A 91 2.53 3.64 -17.46
C VAL A 91 1.42 4.33 -16.67
N LEU A 92 0.61 5.15 -17.35
CA LEU A 92 -0.49 5.88 -16.72
C LEU A 92 -1.58 4.94 -16.17
N GLN A 93 -1.92 3.89 -16.91
CA GLN A 93 -2.89 2.88 -16.46
C GLN A 93 -2.40 2.13 -15.22
N ALA A 94 -1.11 1.76 -15.18
CA ALA A 94 -0.49 1.10 -14.04
C ALA A 94 -0.50 2.00 -12.80
N LEU A 95 -0.09 3.27 -12.95
CA LEU A 95 -0.13 4.27 -11.86
C LEU A 95 -1.54 4.52 -11.37
N TYR A 96 -2.51 4.64 -12.27
CA TYR A 96 -3.92 4.81 -11.90
C TYR A 96 -4.42 3.66 -11.03
N ARG A 97 -4.11 2.40 -11.40
CA ARG A 97 -4.52 1.22 -10.63
C ARG A 97 -3.87 1.16 -9.26
N LEU A 98 -2.57 1.47 -9.21
CA LEU A 98 -1.81 1.55 -7.97
C LEU A 98 -2.41 2.59 -7.01
N CYS A 99 -2.66 3.80 -7.50
CA CYS A 99 -3.28 4.87 -6.71
C CYS A 99 -4.67 4.46 -6.22
N LEU A 100 -5.51 3.92 -7.10
CA LEU A 100 -6.88 3.53 -6.75
C LEU A 100 -6.92 2.50 -5.63
N ILE A 101 -6.11 1.44 -5.70
CA ILE A 101 -6.06 0.41 -4.64
C ILE A 101 -5.55 1.00 -3.33
N THR A 102 -4.48 1.78 -3.40
CA THR A 102 -3.87 2.40 -2.22
C THR A 102 -4.86 3.33 -1.52
N ILE A 103 -5.62 4.14 -2.26
CA ILE A 103 -6.66 5.02 -1.72
C ILE A 103 -7.81 4.24 -1.10
N ILE A 104 -8.29 3.18 -1.77
CA ILE A 104 -9.39 2.34 -1.24
C ILE A 104 -8.96 1.70 0.09
N MET A 105 -7.79 1.05 0.13
CA MET A 105 -7.32 0.40 1.35
C MET A 105 -7.02 1.43 2.45
N ALA A 106 -6.42 2.57 2.12
CA ALA A 106 -6.18 3.64 3.08
C ALA A 106 -7.46 4.19 3.68
N GLY A 107 -8.46 4.48 2.85
CA GLY A 107 -9.76 4.99 3.31
C GLY A 107 -10.52 3.98 4.17
N ILE A 108 -10.43 2.69 3.87
CA ILE A 108 -11.11 1.67 4.66
C ILE A 108 -10.40 1.42 5.98
N TRP A 109 -9.06 1.41 5.96
CA TRP A 109 -8.28 1.33 7.18
C TRP A 109 -8.58 2.48 8.12
N THR A 110 -8.64 3.73 7.62
CA THR A 110 -8.98 4.88 8.46
C THR A 110 -10.40 4.81 9.02
N VAL A 111 -11.37 4.33 8.25
CA VAL A 111 -12.73 4.09 8.75
C VAL A 111 -12.73 3.03 9.87
N GLY A 112 -12.01 1.92 9.67
CA GLY A 112 -11.92 0.86 10.66
C GLY A 112 -11.22 1.28 11.95
N THR A 113 -10.12 2.04 11.84
CA THR A 113 -9.40 2.55 13.02
C THR A 113 -10.23 3.56 13.80
N LEU A 114 -10.94 4.47 13.11
CA LEU A 114 -11.88 5.40 13.76
C LEU A 114 -13.00 4.65 14.47
N LEU A 115 -13.56 3.60 13.85
CA LEU A 115 -14.60 2.78 14.47
C LEU A 115 -14.10 2.15 15.78
N ILE A 116 -12.91 1.55 15.78
CA ILE A 116 -12.29 0.98 17.00
C ILE A 116 -12.10 2.04 18.08
N MET A 117 -11.62 3.24 17.72
CA MET A 117 -11.43 4.33 18.68
C MET A 117 -12.75 4.82 19.28
N THR A 118 -13.82 4.85 18.48
CA THR A 118 -15.17 5.22 18.97
C THR A 118 -15.78 4.16 19.88
N VAL A 119 -15.71 2.88 19.50
CA VAL A 119 -16.28 1.76 20.28
C VAL A 119 -15.52 1.55 21.58
N SER A 120 -14.21 1.78 21.59
CA SER A 120 -13.39 1.62 22.79
C SER A 120 -13.38 2.84 23.71
N HIS A 121 -14.13 3.91 23.40
CA HIS A 121 -14.19 5.17 24.15
C HIS A 121 -12.84 5.90 24.33
N HIS A 122 -11.81 5.53 23.55
CA HIS A 122 -10.47 6.12 23.60
C HIS A 122 -10.29 7.34 22.67
N PHE A 123 -11.40 7.92 22.18
CA PHE A 123 -11.35 9.04 21.24
C PHE A 123 -10.59 10.26 21.78
N TYR A 124 -10.57 10.46 23.10
CA TYR A 124 -9.84 11.56 23.73
C TYR A 124 -8.32 11.48 23.51
N PHE A 125 -7.75 10.28 23.35
CA PHE A 125 -6.32 10.13 23.02
C PHE A 125 -6.00 10.64 21.62
N LEU A 126 -6.96 10.69 20.70
CA LEU A 126 -6.76 11.19 19.34
C LEU A 126 -6.21 12.63 19.36
N ALA A 127 -6.75 13.50 20.22
CA ALA A 127 -6.29 14.88 20.32
C ALA A 127 -4.80 15.00 20.73
N ALA A 128 -4.29 14.05 21.50
CA ALA A 128 -2.90 14.06 21.96
C ALA A 128 -1.92 13.46 20.94
N ILE A 129 -2.32 12.46 20.16
CA ILE A 129 -1.42 11.69 19.27
C ILE A 129 -1.83 11.69 17.79
N TRP A 130 -2.77 12.54 17.36
CA TRP A 130 -3.25 12.59 15.97
C TRP A 130 -2.12 12.78 14.96
N LEU A 131 -1.15 13.66 15.23
CA LEU A 131 -0.06 13.96 14.31
C LEU A 131 0.83 12.72 14.14
N THR A 132 1.13 12.05 15.24
CA THR A 132 1.95 10.83 15.24
C THR A 132 1.25 9.68 14.52
N ILE A 133 -0.07 9.54 14.67
CA ILE A 133 -0.88 8.57 13.91
C ILE A 133 -0.85 8.94 12.42
N LEU A 134 -0.99 10.22 12.07
CA LEU A 134 -0.98 10.69 10.69
C LEU A 134 0.36 10.40 10.00
N VAL A 135 1.49 10.73 10.63
CA VAL A 135 2.83 10.46 10.09
C VAL A 135 3.02 8.96 9.85
N ARG A 136 2.66 8.11 10.83
CA ARG A 136 2.76 6.65 10.68
C ARG A 136 1.82 6.08 9.63
N ALA A 137 0.63 6.65 9.46
CA ALA A 137 -0.29 6.28 8.40
C ALA A 137 0.27 6.64 7.02
N VAL A 138 0.78 7.86 6.84
CA VAL A 138 1.43 8.29 5.60
C VAL A 138 2.62 7.39 5.28
N TYR A 139 3.45 7.07 6.28
CA TYR A 139 4.57 6.15 6.14
C TYR A 139 4.12 4.76 5.67
N LEU A 140 3.08 4.17 6.29
CA LEU A 140 2.58 2.85 5.91
C LEU A 140 2.08 2.82 4.45
N TRP A 141 1.32 3.85 4.05
CA TRP A 141 0.75 3.88 2.70
C TRP A 141 1.79 4.22 1.64
N THR A 142 2.80 5.03 1.96
CA THR A 142 3.95 5.26 1.07
C THR A 142 4.80 3.99 0.92
N ALA A 143 5.01 3.24 2.01
CA ALA A 143 5.65 1.93 1.98
C ALA A 143 4.89 0.93 1.09
N CYS A 144 3.57 0.83 1.25
CA CYS A 144 2.73 -0.01 0.39
C CYS A 144 2.78 0.44 -1.07
N PHE A 145 2.73 1.75 -1.34
CA PHE A 145 2.80 2.31 -2.67
C PHE A 145 4.13 1.98 -3.36
N LEU A 146 5.26 2.12 -2.66
CA LEU A 146 6.57 1.73 -3.16
C LEU A 146 6.65 0.24 -3.45
N LEU A 147 6.15 -0.60 -2.55
CA LEU A 147 6.10 -2.05 -2.76
C LEU A 147 5.25 -2.42 -3.98
N GLY A 148 4.12 -1.73 -4.19
CA GLY A 148 3.30 -1.88 -5.38
C GLY A 148 4.02 -1.43 -6.66
N MET A 149 4.76 -0.32 -6.62
CA MET A 149 5.62 0.11 -7.75
C MET A 149 6.67 -0.95 -8.11
N ILE A 150 7.31 -1.56 -7.11
CA ILE A 150 8.26 -2.65 -7.30
C ILE A 150 7.55 -3.84 -7.98
N ALA A 151 6.40 -4.27 -7.47
CA ALA A 151 5.64 -5.40 -8.00
C ALA A 151 5.19 -5.18 -9.45
N ILE A 152 4.72 -3.97 -9.78
CA ILE A 152 4.33 -3.60 -11.15
C ILE A 152 5.54 -3.64 -12.07
N THR A 153 6.65 -3.02 -11.65
CA THR A 153 7.89 -2.98 -12.43
C THR A 153 8.41 -4.39 -12.70
N LEU A 154 8.40 -5.27 -11.69
CA LEU A 154 8.78 -6.68 -11.82
C LEU A 154 7.82 -7.47 -12.71
N THR A 155 6.53 -7.16 -12.69
CA THR A 155 5.54 -7.77 -13.60
C THR A 155 5.89 -7.42 -15.05
N PHE A 156 6.26 -6.17 -15.30
CA PHE A 156 6.75 -5.72 -16.60
C PHE A 156 8.17 -6.15 -16.94
N ALA A 157 9.01 -6.53 -15.98
CA ALA A 157 10.32 -7.07 -16.28
C ALA A 157 10.22 -8.56 -16.64
N THR A 158 9.59 -9.35 -15.76
CA THR A 158 9.59 -10.82 -15.79
C THR A 158 8.46 -11.44 -16.62
N LYS A 159 7.44 -10.65 -17.00
CA LYS A 159 6.19 -11.13 -17.63
C LYS A 159 5.39 -12.12 -16.77
N SER A 160 5.74 -12.30 -15.50
CA SER A 160 5.06 -13.23 -14.59
C SER A 160 4.57 -12.48 -13.34
N LYS A 161 3.26 -12.48 -13.15
CA LYS A 161 2.62 -11.93 -11.94
C LYS A 161 3.03 -12.72 -10.70
N LEU A 162 3.22 -14.03 -10.84
CA LEU A 162 3.60 -14.90 -9.73
C LEU A 162 5.03 -14.60 -9.25
N ILE A 163 5.99 -14.45 -10.18
CA ILE A 163 7.37 -14.09 -9.83
C ILE A 163 7.40 -12.69 -9.20
N ALA A 164 6.66 -11.73 -9.77
CA ALA A 164 6.57 -10.39 -9.20
C ALA A 164 5.98 -10.39 -7.78
N PHE A 165 4.95 -11.20 -7.52
CA PHE A 165 4.41 -11.41 -6.18
C PHE A 165 5.47 -11.97 -5.23
N LEU A 166 6.11 -13.08 -5.59
CA LEU A 166 7.08 -13.74 -4.73
C LEU A 166 8.25 -12.82 -4.37
N ILE A 167 8.83 -12.13 -5.35
CA ILE A 167 9.96 -11.22 -5.09
C ILE A 167 9.52 -10.05 -4.20
N SER A 168 8.38 -9.42 -4.51
CA SER A 168 7.90 -8.27 -3.71
C SER A 168 7.51 -8.69 -2.29
N PHE A 169 6.87 -9.84 -2.15
CA PHE A 169 6.55 -10.40 -0.84
C PHE A 169 7.81 -10.78 -0.06
N SER A 170 8.84 -11.34 -0.71
CA SER A 170 10.13 -11.62 -0.08
C SER A 170 10.86 -10.35 0.37
N ILE A 171 10.81 -9.26 -0.40
CA ILE A 171 11.35 -7.95 0.03
C ILE A 171 10.62 -7.45 1.29
N SER A 172 9.29 -7.58 1.31
CA SER A 172 8.48 -7.26 2.47
C SER A 172 8.83 -8.15 3.66
N ALA A 173 8.98 -9.46 3.47
CA ALA A 173 9.34 -10.43 4.51
C ALA A 173 10.72 -10.17 5.09
N LEU A 174 11.72 -9.85 4.27
CA LEU A 174 13.05 -9.46 4.72
C LEU A 174 12.98 -8.19 5.57
N SER A 175 12.21 -7.20 5.13
CA SER A 175 12.04 -5.94 5.85
C SER A 175 11.30 -6.13 7.18
N PHE A 176 10.32 -7.01 7.20
CA PHE A 176 9.61 -7.42 8.40
C PHE A 176 10.56 -8.12 9.38
N TYR A 177 11.37 -9.07 8.91
CA TYR A 177 12.38 -9.75 9.71
C TYR A 177 13.37 -8.76 10.34
N LEU A 178 13.90 -7.81 9.56
CA LEU A 178 14.79 -6.76 10.06
C LEU A 178 14.11 -5.94 11.17
N ALA A 179 12.85 -5.53 10.96
CA ALA A 179 12.10 -4.78 11.95
C ALA A 179 11.85 -5.56 13.25
N THR A 180 11.62 -6.88 13.16
CA THR A 180 11.50 -7.74 14.35
C THR A 180 12.83 -7.94 15.07
N ALA A 181 13.95 -7.94 14.33
CA ALA A 181 15.30 -8.00 14.88
C ALA A 181 15.82 -6.65 15.38
N THR A 182 14.96 -5.61 15.47
CA THR A 182 15.31 -4.23 15.87
C THR A 182 16.37 -3.56 14.99
N MET A 183 16.56 -4.07 13.77
CA MET A 183 17.41 -3.47 12.76
C MET A 183 16.61 -2.47 11.91
N PRO A 184 17.24 -1.40 11.39
CA PRO A 184 16.55 -0.39 10.59
C PRO A 184 15.93 -1.03 9.34
N SER A 185 14.62 -0.84 9.16
CA SER A 185 13.86 -1.35 8.02
C SER A 185 13.17 -0.21 7.27
N LEU A 186 13.19 -0.27 5.93
CA LEU A 186 12.58 0.81 5.14
C LEU A 186 11.04 0.72 5.09
N PHE A 187 10.46 -0.46 5.30
CA PHE A 187 9.01 -0.68 5.13
C PHE A 187 8.24 -0.88 6.44
N PHE A 188 8.90 -1.25 7.54
CA PHE A 188 8.24 -1.69 8.78
C PHE A 188 8.59 -0.89 10.04
N ASP A 189 9.30 0.23 9.90
CA ASP A 189 9.72 1.07 11.04
C ASP A 189 8.60 1.99 11.56
N PHE A 190 7.37 1.92 11.02
CA PHE A 190 6.23 2.73 11.46
C PHE A 190 5.82 2.51 12.93
N THR A 191 6.29 1.45 13.57
CA THR A 191 5.99 1.14 14.98
C THR A 191 7.20 1.35 15.90
N SER A 192 8.36 1.76 15.40
CA SER A 192 9.49 2.08 16.28
C SER A 192 9.18 3.34 17.11
N ALA A 193 9.82 3.43 18.28
CA ALA A 193 9.79 4.63 19.12
C ALA A 193 10.66 5.77 18.55
N ASP A 194 11.11 5.65 17.29
CA ASP A 194 11.91 6.67 16.64
C ASP A 194 11.13 7.99 16.56
N THR A 195 11.86 9.10 16.65
CA THR A 195 11.27 10.42 16.53
C THR A 195 10.66 10.61 15.13
N ASN A 196 9.59 11.40 15.04
CA ASN A 196 8.92 11.71 13.78
C ASN A 196 9.90 12.22 12.69
N PHE A 197 10.98 12.91 13.08
CA PHE A 197 12.02 13.37 12.16
C PHE A 197 12.77 12.23 11.44
N VAL A 198 13.06 11.12 12.13
CA VAL A 198 13.71 9.96 11.52
C VAL A 198 12.76 9.27 10.53
N LEU A 199 11.47 9.19 10.88
CA LEU A 199 10.43 8.66 9.99
C LEU A 199 10.33 9.50 8.71
N LEU A 200 10.29 10.83 8.83
CA LEU A 200 10.28 11.74 7.67
C LEU A 200 11.51 11.56 6.76
N GLY A 201 12.70 11.36 7.35
CA GLY A 201 13.90 11.01 6.59
C GLY A 201 13.71 9.74 5.75
N LYS A 202 13.21 8.67 6.37
CA LYS A 202 12.89 7.41 5.66
C LYS A 202 11.80 7.61 4.60
N GLU A 203 10.78 8.44 4.85
CA GLU A 203 9.76 8.79 3.85
C GLU A 203 10.37 9.48 2.63
N THR A 204 11.27 10.45 2.81
CA THR A 204 11.94 11.10 1.67
C THR A 204 12.72 10.11 0.81
N ILE A 205 13.38 9.13 1.44
CA ILE A 205 14.07 8.05 0.73
C ILE A 205 13.06 7.19 -0.05
N MET A 206 11.94 6.81 0.58
CA MET A 206 10.89 6.04 -0.08
C MET A 206 10.30 6.79 -1.28
N LEU A 207 10.01 8.09 -1.14
CA LEU A 207 9.52 8.94 -2.23
C LEU A 207 10.55 9.02 -3.38
N GLY A 208 11.83 9.23 -3.06
CA GLY A 208 12.90 9.18 -4.05
C GLY A 208 12.95 7.85 -4.81
N ALA A 209 12.84 6.74 -4.08
CA ALA A 209 12.78 5.40 -4.65
C ALA A 209 11.53 5.22 -5.54
N THR A 210 10.35 5.72 -5.14
CA THR A 210 9.15 5.63 -5.98
C THR A 210 9.34 6.33 -7.33
N LEU A 211 9.92 7.53 -7.34
CA LEU A 211 10.20 8.27 -8.57
C LEU A 211 11.19 7.51 -9.48
N LEU A 212 12.21 6.89 -8.88
CA LEU A 212 13.15 6.04 -9.60
C LEU A 212 12.44 4.84 -10.24
N PHE A 213 11.56 4.16 -9.51
CA PHE A 213 10.79 3.03 -10.06
C PHE A 213 9.81 3.45 -11.16
N VAL A 214 9.23 4.65 -11.10
CA VAL A 214 8.42 5.21 -12.20
C VAL A 214 9.28 5.35 -13.46
N ALA A 215 10.48 5.92 -13.33
CA ALA A 215 11.40 6.09 -14.46
C ALA A 215 11.85 4.74 -15.04
N VAL A 216 12.22 3.79 -14.18
CA VAL A 216 12.63 2.42 -14.58
C VAL A 216 11.47 1.70 -15.29
N MET A 217 10.27 1.75 -14.74
CA MET A 217 9.08 1.17 -15.36
C MET A 217 8.81 1.77 -16.75
N ALA A 218 8.91 3.10 -16.87
CA ALA A 218 8.73 3.78 -18.15
C ALA A 218 9.78 3.35 -19.20
N GLN A 219 11.04 3.16 -18.78
CA GLN A 219 12.09 2.66 -19.66
C GLN A 219 11.85 1.21 -20.09
N ILE A 220 11.47 0.32 -19.18
CA ILE A 220 11.17 -1.10 -19.49
C ILE A 220 10.02 -1.19 -20.49
N ILE A 221 8.96 -0.42 -20.29
CA ILE A 221 7.80 -0.39 -21.20
C ILE A 221 8.18 0.23 -22.55
N GLY A 222 9.05 1.25 -22.55
CA GLY A 222 9.53 1.94 -23.76
C GLY A 222 10.38 1.06 -24.67
N ARG A 223 11.25 0.21 -24.10
CA ARG A 223 12.23 -0.63 -24.83
C ARG A 223 11.67 -1.96 -25.39
N ARG A 224 10.43 -2.33 -25.06
CA ARG A 224 9.88 -3.64 -25.47
C ARG A 224 9.44 -3.63 -26.94
N ASP A 225 10.09 -4.33 -27.85
CA ASP A 225 9.52 -4.51 -29.19
C ASP A 225 8.24 -5.38 -29.12
N LEU A 226 7.23 -5.00 -29.92
CA LEU A 226 5.94 -5.70 -30.04
C LEU A 226 6.06 -6.81 -31.09
#